data_AF-A0A349ENB0-F1
#
_entry.id   AF-A0A349ENB0-F1
#
_cell.length_a   1.000
_cell.length_b   1.000
_cell.length_c   1.000
_cell.angle_alpha   90.00
_cell.angle_beta   90.00
_cell.angle_gamma   90.00
#
_symmetry.space_group_name_H-M   'P 1'
#
loop_
_entity.id
_entity.type
_entity.pdbx_description
1 polymer ?
#
loop_
_entity_poly.entity_id
_entity_poly.type
_entity_poly.pdbx_seq_one_letter_code
_entity_poly.pdbx_strand_id
1 'polypeptide(L)' 'VDRPVTLAIGPEGGFVEYELDRLLSCGFRSVAMGRRILTVESAVPALLGRLF' A
#
# COMPACT_ATOMS: atom_id res chain seq x y z
N VAL A 1 12.90 5.80 -8.04
CA VAL A 1 12.16 7.06 -7.75
C VAL A 1 13.13 8.18 -7.43
N ASP A 2 12.92 9.40 -7.95
CA ASP A 2 13.81 10.57 -7.71
C ASP A 2 13.32 11.50 -6.57
N ARG A 3 12.29 11.11 -5.83
CA ARG A 3 11.72 11.87 -4.70
C ARG A 3 11.20 10.94 -3.59
N PRO A 4 11.06 11.41 -2.34
CA PRO A 4 10.51 10.62 -1.26
C PRO A 4 9.10 10.09 -1.59
N VAL A 5 8.82 8.87 -1.16
CA VAL A 5 7.52 8.20 -1.31
C VAL A 5 7.09 7.67 0.04
N THR A 6 5.83 7.93 0.40
CA THR A 6 5.18 7.33 1.57
C THR A 6 4.29 6.19 1.10
N LEU A 7 4.46 5.01 1.70
CA LEU A 7 3.59 3.86 1.48
C LEU A 7 2.74 3.62 2.73
N ALA A 8 1.43 3.50 2.55
CA ALA A 8 0.53 3.02 3.59
C ALA A 8 0.23 1.54 3.34
N ILE A 9 0.59 0.69 4.29
CA ILE A 9 0.41 -0.76 4.23
C ILE A 9 -0.44 -1.16 5.44
N GLY A 10 -1.61 -1.75 5.18
CA GLY A 10 -2.52 -2.19 6.23
C GLY A 10 -2.04 -3.49 6.89
N PRO A 11 -2.63 -3.86 8.04
CA PRO A 11 -2.43 -5.17 8.65
C PRO A 11 -3.01 -6.28 7.76
N GLU A 12 -2.97 -7.54 8.21
CA GLU A 12 -3.50 -8.71 7.50
C GLU A 12 -4.98 -8.55 7.13
N GLY A 13 -5.76 -7.86 7.95
CA GLY A 13 -7.17 -7.52 7.70
C GLY A 13 -7.38 -6.34 6.73
N GLY A 14 -6.32 -5.68 6.29
CA GLY A 14 -6.36 -4.47 5.48
C GLY A 14 -6.84 -3.24 6.27
N PHE A 15 -7.19 -2.20 5.52
CA PHE A 15 -7.83 -0.99 6.05
C PHE A 15 -9.34 -1.16 6.03
N VAL A 16 -10.03 -0.64 7.05
CA VAL A 16 -11.49 -0.49 6.97
C VAL A 16 -11.86 0.67 6.04
N GLU A 17 -13.11 0.70 5.55
CA GLU A 17 -13.55 1.72 4.58
C GLU A 17 -13.24 3.15 5.02
N TYR A 18 -13.51 3.48 6.29
CA TYR A 18 -13.19 4.80 6.84
C TYR A 18 -11.70 5.15 6.72
N GLU A 19 -10.79 4.22 7.04
CA GLU A 19 -9.35 4.47 6.96
C GLU A 19 -8.88 4.63 5.52
N LEU A 20 -9.43 3.81 4.61
CA LEU A 20 -9.14 3.89 3.19
C LEU A 20 -9.57 5.25 2.63
N ASP A 21 -10.79 5.69 2.94
CA ASP A 21 -11.30 7.00 2.52
C ASP A 21 -10.46 8.15 3.08
N ARG A 22 -10.02 8.04 4.33
CA ARG A 22 -9.12 9.03 4.95
C ARG A 22 -7.77 9.07 4.23
N LEU A 23 -7.16 7.94 3.92
CA LEU A 23 -5.90 7.89 3.16
C LEU A 23 -6.07 8.50 1.77
N LEU A 24 -7.13 8.15 1.05
CA LEU A 24 -7.44 8.73 -0.26
C LEU A 24 -7.64 10.26 -0.17
N SER A 25 -8.32 10.74 0.87
CA SER A 25 -8.51 12.18 1.10
C SER A 25 -7.20 12.92 1.42
N CYS A 26 -6.21 12.23 2.00
CA CYS A 26 -4.86 12.75 2.22
C CYS A 26 -3.99 12.72 0.95
N GLY A 27 -4.54 12.31 -0.20
CA GLY A 27 -3.83 12.26 -1.49
C GLY A 27 -3.07 10.95 -1.75
N PHE A 28 -3.29 9.91 -0.93
CA PHE A 28 -2.79 8.57 -1.28
C PHE A 28 -3.53 8.04 -2.50
N ARG A 29 -2.87 7.13 -3.23
CA ARG A 29 -3.47 6.40 -4.35
C ARG A 29 -3.46 4.92 -4.03
N SER A 30 -4.60 4.26 -4.23
CA SER A 30 -4.68 2.80 -4.10
C SER A 30 -3.93 2.12 -5.25
N VAL A 31 -3.26 1.01 -4.93
CA VAL A 31 -2.50 0.21 -5.90
C VAL A 31 -2.81 -1.27 -5.71
N ALA A 32 -2.89 -2.01 -6.81
CA ALA A 32 -3.11 -3.45 -6.79
C ALA A 32 -1.80 -4.21 -7.02
N MET A 33 -1.55 -5.25 -6.22
CA MET A 33 -0.35 -6.09 -6.31
C MET A 33 -0.61 -7.43 -7.04
N GLY A 34 -1.66 -7.47 -7.87
CA GLY A 34 -2.06 -8.65 -8.64
C GLY A 34 -3.23 -9.41 -8.02
N ARG A 35 -3.38 -10.69 -8.38
CA ARG A 35 -4.55 -11.51 -8.02
C ARG A 35 -4.44 -12.22 -6.66
N ARG A 36 -3.25 -12.29 -6.07
CA ARG A 36 -3.01 -12.97 -4.78
C ARG A 36 -2.98 -11.94 -3.67
N ILE A 37 -3.68 -12.24 -2.57
CA ILE A 37 -3.55 -11.49 -1.33
C ILE A 37 -2.17 -11.77 -0.77
N LEU A 38 -1.40 -10.72 -0.50
CA LEU A 38 -0.06 -10.83 0.06
C LEU A 38 -0.13 -10.60 1.57
N THR A 39 0.67 -11.35 2.33
CA THR A 39 0.93 -11.02 3.74
C THR A 39 1.74 -9.72 3.80
N VAL A 40 1.75 -9.05 4.96
CA VAL A 40 2.50 -7.80 5.15
C VAL A 40 3.99 -8.00 4.85
N GLU A 41 4.56 -9.11 5.31
CA GLU A 41 5.97 -9.49 5.12
C GLU A 41 6.32 -9.70 3.65
N SER A 42 5.34 -10.13 2.84
CA SER A 42 5.50 -10.30 1.40
C SER A 42 5.25 -8.99 0.63
N ALA A 43 4.28 -8.19 1.08
CA ALA A 43 3.88 -6.94 0.41
C ALA A 43 4.96 -5.87 0.49
N VAL A 44 5.63 -5.72 1.64
CA VAL A 44 6.68 -4.72 1.87
C VAL A 44 7.85 -4.86 0.87
N PRO A 45 8.59 -5.98 0.81
CA PRO A 45 9.70 -6.13 -0.13
C PRO A 45 9.24 -6.10 -1.59
N ALA A 46 8.05 -6.63 -1.89
CA ALA A 46 7.49 -6.58 -3.24
C ALA A 46 7.18 -5.15 -3.71
N LEU A 47 6.65 -4.28 -2.84
CA LEU A 47 6.39 -2.88 -3.15
C LEU A 47 7.70 -2.10 -3.31
N LEU A 48 8.66 -2.28 -2.41
CA LEU A 48 9.95 -1.61 -2.47
C LEU A 48 10.70 -1.97 -3.77
N GLY A 49 10.71 -3.25 -4.16
CA GLY A 49 11.35 -3.70 -5.39
C GLY A 49 10.70 -3.19 -6.69
N ARG A 50 9.52 -2.57 -6.63
CA ARG A 50 8.85 -1.97 -7.80
C ARG A 50 8.98 -0.45 -7.86
N LEU A 51 9.50 0.20 -6.82
CA LEU A 51 9.65 1.65 -6.76
C LEU A 51 10.99 2.12 -7.34
N PHE A 52 12.02 1.27 -7.29
CA PHE A 52 13.36 1.57 -7.81
C PHE A 52 13.59 0.86 -9.14
#